data_AF-A0A9P5PAE9-F1
#
_entry.id   AF-A0A9P5PAE9-F1
#
_cell.length_a   1.000
_cell.length_b   1.000
_cell.length_c   1.000
_cell.angle_alpha   90.00
_cell.angle_beta   90.00
_cell.angle_gamma   90.00
#
_symmetry.space_group_name_H-M   'P 1'
#
loop_
_entity.id
_entity.type
_entity.pdbx_description
1 polymer ?
#
loop_
_entity_poly.entity_id
_entity_poly.type
_entity_poly.pdbx_seq_one_letter_code
_entity_poly.pdbx_strand_id
1 'polypeptide(L)' 'LNESDIPHRTKLSELIDERFKVEYSKIIEEIRNSLGHLAITSDIWSRVNLEGYLAVTITYLHRTTSG' A
#
# COMPACT_ATOMS: atom_id res chain seq x y z
N LEU A 1 22.84 21.27 4.05
CA LEU A 1 21.84 20.75 3.09
C LEU A 1 22.01 21.55 1.83
N ASN A 2 22.48 20.89 0.78
CA ASN A 2 22.65 21.46 -0.55
C ASN A 2 21.45 21.08 -1.41
N GLU A 3 21.21 21.81 -2.51
CA GLU A 3 20.11 21.53 -3.44
C GLU A 3 20.16 20.11 -4.01
N SER A 4 21.36 19.54 -4.14
CA SER A 4 21.60 18.15 -4.52
C SER A 4 21.10 17.12 -3.51
N ASP A 5 20.87 17.52 -2.26
CA ASP A 5 20.42 16.61 -1.18
C ASP A 5 18.90 16.40 -1.22
N ILE A 6 18.16 17.24 -1.95
CA ILE A 6 16.70 17.18 -2.05
C ILE A 6 16.34 16.50 -3.38
N PRO A 7 15.71 15.32 -3.36
CA PRO A 7 15.32 14.65 -4.60
C PRO A 7 14.28 15.48 -5.33
N HIS A 8 14.48 15.64 -6.65
CA HIS A 8 13.47 16.21 -7.52
C HIS A 8 12.17 15.37 -7.47
N ARG A 9 11.02 15.98 -7.78
CA ARG A 9 9.71 15.30 -7.79
C ARG A 9 9.74 13.99 -8.56
N THR A 10 10.34 13.97 -9.74
CA THR A 10 10.49 12.76 -10.57
C THR A 10 11.23 11.67 -9.81
N LYS A 11 12.34 12.02 -9.15
CA LYS A 11 13.13 11.06 -8.39
C LYS A 11 12.35 10.53 -7.18
N LEU A 12 11.56 11.38 -6.53
CA LEU A 12 10.70 10.96 -5.42
C LEU A 12 9.61 9.99 -5.89
N SER A 13 8.98 10.24 -7.04
CA SER A 13 8.00 9.31 -7.62
C SER A 13 8.63 7.96 -7.96
N GLU A 14 9.82 7.94 -8.56
CA GLU A 14 10.56 6.69 -8.82
C GLU A 14 10.83 5.92 -7.53
N LEU A 15 11.31 6.60 -6.49
CA LEU A 15 11.59 5.97 -5.20
C LEU A 15 10.33 5.41 -4.52
N ILE A 16 9.19 6.10 -4.65
CA ILE A 16 7.89 5.61 -4.15
C ILE A 16 7.48 4.34 -4.90
N ASP A 17 7.57 4.33 -6.22
CA ASP A 17 7.19 3.17 -7.05
C ASP A 17 8.09 1.97 -6.79
N GLU A 18 9.40 2.19 -6.69
CA GLU A 18 10.38 1.14 -6.33
C GLU A 18 10.07 0.55 -4.97
N ARG A 19 9.83 1.41 -3.96
CA ARG A 19 9.50 0.96 -2.60
C ARG A 19 8.15 0.24 -2.55
N PHE A 20 7.15 0.74 -3.29
CA PHE A 20 5.84 0.13 -3.39
C PHE A 20 5.92 -1.32 -3.90
N LYS A 21 6.68 -1.59 -4.98
CA LYS A 21 6.83 -2.95 -5.53
C LYS A 21 7.40 -3.94 -4.51
N VAL A 22 8.40 -3.50 -3.74
CA VAL A 22 9.02 -4.31 -2.69
C VAL A 22 8.00 -4.63 -1.59
N GLU A 23 7.31 -3.63 -1.06
CA GLU A 23 6.37 -3.82 0.05
C GLU A 23 5.11 -4.56 -0.39
N TYR A 24 4.61 -4.29 -1.60
CA TYR A 24 3.50 -5.04 -2.19
C TYR A 24 3.82 -6.54 -2.28
N SER A 25 5.01 -6.90 -2.74
CA SER A 25 5.41 -8.31 -2.86
C SER A 25 5.41 -9.01 -1.49
N LYS A 26 5.91 -8.32 -0.45
CA LYS A 26 5.88 -8.82 0.93
C LYS A 26 4.46 -9.00 1.45
N ILE A 27 3.60 -7.98 1.28
CA ILE A 27 2.21 -8.04 1.72
C ILE A 27 1.46 -9.20 1.05
N ILE A 28 1.69 -9.44 -0.25
CA ILE A 28 1.08 -10.58 -0.95
C ILE A 28 1.55 -11.92 -0.37
N GLU A 29 2.83 -12.04 -0.04
CA GLU A 29 3.36 -13.22 0.64
C GLU A 29 2.76 -13.39 2.05
N GLU A 30 2.63 -12.31 2.81
CA GLU A 30 2.01 -12.31 4.14
C GLU A 30 0.52 -12.70 4.09
N ILE A 31 -0.23 -12.19 3.12
CA ILE A 31 -1.64 -12.54 2.89
C ILE A 31 -1.77 -14.02 2.51
N ARG A 32 -0.91 -14.53 1.63
CA ARG A 32 -0.91 -15.96 1.26
C ARG A 32 -0.64 -16.88 2.45
N ASN A 33 0.15 -16.42 3.40
CA ASN A 33 0.48 -17.14 4.63
C ASN A 33 -0.39 -16.72 5.82
N SER A 34 -1.47 -15.96 5.59
CA SER A 34 -2.33 -15.49 6.66
C SER A 34 -3.07 -16.64 7.33
N LEU A 35 -3.35 -16.46 8.62
CA LEU A 35 -4.11 -17.43 9.39
C LEU A 35 -5.60 -17.14 9.29
N GLY A 36 -6.40 -18.16 8.97
CA GLY A 36 -7.85 -18.04 8.96
C GLY A 36 -8.37 -17.27 7.74
N HIS A 37 -9.41 -16.46 7.95
CA HIS A 37 -10.13 -15.78 6.88
C HIS A 37 -9.56 -14.39 6.58
N LEU A 38 -9.61 -14.02 5.30
CA LEU A 38 -9.39 -12.66 4.83
C LEU A 38 -10.69 -11.87 4.89
N ALA A 39 -10.63 -10.64 5.39
CA ALA A 39 -11.71 -9.67 5.28
C ALA A 39 -11.34 -8.61 4.24
N ILE A 40 -12.29 -8.25 3.38
CA ILE A 40 -12.13 -7.21 2.38
C ILE A 40 -13.23 -6.19 2.60
N THR A 41 -12.85 -4.91 2.68
CA THR A 41 -13.79 -3.79 2.72
C THR A 41 -13.57 -2.92 1.50
N SER A 42 -14.66 -2.36 0.99
CA SER A 42 -14.65 -1.42 -0.12
C SER A 42 -15.42 -0.19 0.31
N ASP A 43 -14.77 0.95 0.20
CA ASP A 43 -15.39 2.25 0.41
C ASP A 43 -15.55 2.92 -0.95
N ILE A 44 -16.76 3.35 -1.27
CA ILE A 44 -17.11 3.96 -2.55
C ILE A 44 -17.79 5.28 -2.26
N TRP A 45 -17.23 6.34 -2.83
CA TRP A 45 -17.79 7.68 -2.70
C TRP A 45 -17.58 8.47 -3.98
N SER A 46 -18.40 9.50 -4.17
CA SER A 46 -18.23 10.48 -5.24
C SER A 46 -17.93 11.85 -4.66
N ARG A 47 -17.13 12.65 -5.36
CA ARG A 47 -16.98 14.09 -5.06
C ARG A 47 -18.12 14.90 -5.70
N VAL A 48 -18.22 16.18 -5.33
CA VAL A 48 -19.26 17.10 -5.83
C VAL A 48 -19.21 17.25 -7.37
N ASN A 49 -18.04 17.06 -7.98
CA ASN A 49 -17.85 17.05 -9.43
C ASN A 49 -18.28 15.74 -10.11
N LEU A 50 -18.97 14.84 -9.40
CA LEU A 50 -19.41 13.51 -9.86
C LEU A 50 -18.25 12.55 -10.21
N GLU A 51 -17.05 12.83 -9.75
CA GLU A 51 -15.92 11.91 -9.86
C GLU A 51 -16.03 10.82 -8.79
N GLY A 52 -16.08 9.56 -9.22
CA GLY A 52 -16.18 8.40 -8.35
C GLY A 52 -14.81 7.89 -7.89
N TYR A 53 -14.74 7.44 -6.64
CA TYR A 53 -13.57 6.82 -6.03
C TYR A 53 -13.96 5.48 -5.43
N LEU A 54 -13.01 4.55 -5.45
CA LEU A 54 -13.10 3.25 -4.80
C LEU A 54 -11.80 3.03 -4.03
N ALA A 55 -11.91 2.86 -2.72
CA ALA A 55 -10.83 2.33 -1.90
C ALA A 55 -11.13 0.87 -1.54
N VAL A 56 -10.13 0.01 -1.67
CA VAL A 56 -10.22 -1.40 -1.26
C VAL A 56 -9.18 -1.64 -0.18
N THR A 57 -9.63 -2.19 0.96
CA THR A 57 -8.75 -2.55 2.09
C THR A 57 -8.89 -4.03 2.39
N ILE A 58 -7.76 -4.72 2.48
CA ILE A 58 -7.70 -6.12 2.91
C ILE A 58 -7.20 -6.16 4.35
N THR A 59 -7.89 -6.89 5.21
CA THR A 59 -7.50 -7.15 6.60
C THR A 59 -7.28 -8.64 6.78
N TYR A 60 -6.16 -9.02 7.39
CA TYR A 60 -5.74 -10.41 7.56
C TYR A 60 -4.94 -10.60 8.85
N LEU A 61 -4.90 -11.84 9.36
CA LEU A 61 -4.09 -12.20 10.51
C LEU A 61 -2.71 -12.67 10.06
N HIS A 62 -1.67 -12.02 10.57
CA HIS A 62 -0.28 -12.40 10.33
C HIS A 62 0.35 -12.93 11.61
N ARG A 63 1.00 -14.12 11.54
CA ARG A 63 1.75 -14.66 12.68
C ARG A 63 3.17 -14.11 12.66
N THR A 64 3.48 -13.26 13.62
CA THR A 64 4.85 -12.83 13.88
C THR A 64 5.53 -13.84 14.81
N THR A 65 6.68 -14.38 14.42
CA THR A 65 7.55 -15.12 15.37
C THR A 65 8.23 -14.11 16.28
N SER A 66 7.60 -13.84 17.41
CA SER A 66 8.21 -13.14 18.54
C SER A 66 7.98 -14.02 19.75
N GLY A 67 8.95 -14.90 20.03
CA GLY A 67 8.89 -15.93 21.07
C GLY A 67 9.71 -17.15 20.69
#